data_AF-A0A6A0AH55-F1
#
_entry.id   AF-A0A6A0AH55-F1
#
_cell.length_a   1.000
_cell.length_b   1.000
_cell.length_c   1.000
_cell.angle_alpha   90.00
_cell.angle_beta   90.00
_cell.angle_gamma   90.00
#
_symmetry.space_group_name_H-M   'P 1'
#
loop_
_entity.id
_entity.type
_entity.pdbx_description
1 polymer ?
#
loop_
_entity_poly.entity_id
_entity_poly.type
_entity_poly.pdbx_seq_one_letter_code
_entity_poly.pdbx_strand_id
1 'polypeptide(L)'
;MDLEKEKDLMWIAREGLKAPLPEQWKPCKTPAGDIYYFNFSSGDSIWDHPCDEHYRKLYQDEKEKWQKKQASASAAIAAKPSPAPKAKAGQQQSTSPSSSSTTATPMSSTSERQRLQSELETECAQLRAEQRQRLSELRAELEREERAAQHKLTLASEQAMEDFKRHMESKADREREEAVAVQRKQLDEAEAAHKARLDALRAQQQE
;
A
#
# COMPACT_ATOMS: atom_id res chain seq x y z
N MET A 1 6.54 3.08 -9.24
CA MET A 1 6.87 4.28 -10.02
C MET A 1 6.81 3.89 -11.49
N ASP A 2 6.00 4.59 -12.28
CA ASP A 2 5.83 4.32 -13.70
C ASP A 2 6.77 5.27 -14.47
N LEU A 3 7.93 4.75 -14.88
CA LEU A 3 9.07 5.53 -15.38
C LEU A 3 8.76 6.38 -16.63
N GLU A 4 7.74 6.01 -17.39
CA GLU A 4 7.35 6.74 -18.61
C GLU A 4 6.33 7.84 -18.36
N LYS A 5 5.45 7.67 -17.37
CA LYS A 5 4.39 8.64 -17.03
C LYS A 5 4.87 9.70 -16.03
N GLU A 6 5.85 9.38 -15.20
CA GLU A 6 6.34 10.25 -14.12
C GLU A 6 7.62 11.03 -14.54
N LYS A 7 7.95 11.11 -15.84
CA LYS A 7 9.12 11.84 -16.38
C LYS A 7 9.17 13.31 -15.96
N ASP A 8 8.01 13.98 -15.95
CA ASP A 8 7.87 15.37 -15.52
C ASP A 8 8.06 15.56 -14.00
N LEU A 9 8.07 14.47 -13.23
CA LEU A 9 8.22 14.48 -11.78
C LEU A 9 9.64 14.06 -11.35
N MET A 10 10.48 13.61 -12.30
CA MET A 10 11.87 13.20 -12.05
C MET A 10 12.79 14.34 -11.60
N TRP A 11 12.41 15.61 -11.80
CA TRP A 11 13.21 16.73 -11.28
C TRP A 11 13.27 16.71 -9.75
N ILE A 12 12.21 16.24 -9.06
CA ILE A 12 12.17 16.10 -7.60
C ILE A 12 13.19 15.06 -7.13
N ALA A 13 13.30 13.93 -7.85
CA ALA A 13 14.29 12.91 -7.55
C ALA A 13 15.73 13.41 -7.81
N ARG A 14 15.95 14.18 -8.88
CA ARG A 14 17.24 14.81 -9.17
C ARG A 14 17.64 15.83 -8.09
N GLU A 15 16.68 16.58 -7.59
CA GLU A 15 16.91 17.56 -6.52
C GLU A 15 17.16 16.86 -5.18
N GLY A 16 16.42 15.78 -4.87
CA GLY A 16 16.63 14.98 -3.66
C GLY A 16 18.00 14.30 -3.60
N LEU A 17 18.51 13.81 -4.74
CA LEU A 17 19.86 13.24 -4.82
C LEU A 17 20.98 14.27 -4.72
N LYS A 18 20.71 15.53 -5.09
CA LYS A 18 21.66 16.64 -5.01
C LYS A 18 21.55 17.45 -3.72
N ALA A 19 20.57 17.13 -2.88
CA ALA A 19 20.32 17.84 -1.65
C ALA A 19 21.57 17.77 -0.76
N PRO A 20 22.15 18.90 -0.35
CA PRO A 20 23.24 18.89 0.60
C PRO A 20 22.72 18.35 1.93
N LEU A 21 23.48 17.44 2.55
CA LEU A 21 23.15 16.99 3.90
C LEU A 21 23.16 18.20 4.85
N PRO A 22 22.20 18.29 5.78
CA PRO A 22 22.27 19.29 6.83
C PRO A 22 23.53 19.08 7.68
N GLU A 23 24.11 20.16 8.20
CA GLU A 23 25.42 20.19 8.87
C GLU A 23 25.56 19.17 10.03
N GLN A 24 24.45 18.84 10.68
CA GLN A 24 24.36 17.88 11.78
C GLN A 24 24.32 16.40 11.36
N TRP A 25 24.17 16.08 10.07
CA TRP A 25 24.10 14.71 9.55
C TRP A 25 25.34 14.35 8.73
N LYS A 26 25.95 13.18 8.98
CA LYS A 26 27.02 12.65 8.13
C LYS A 26 26.77 11.20 7.71
N PRO A 27 27.22 10.82 6.50
CA PRO A 27 27.17 9.43 6.06
C PRO A 27 28.29 8.64 6.77
N CYS A 28 27.89 7.59 7.46
CA CYS A 28 28.76 6.61 8.07
C CYS A 28 28.63 5.28 7.31
N LYS A 29 29.69 4.47 7.32
CA LYS A 29 29.69 3.14 6.70
C LYS A 29 29.73 2.06 7.78
N THR A 30 28.88 1.06 7.64
CA THR A 30 28.96 -0.16 8.47
C THR A 30 30.13 -1.03 7.99
N PRO A 31 30.62 -1.97 8.84
CA PRO A 31 31.61 -2.96 8.42
C PRO A 31 31.15 -3.86 7.27
N ALA A 32 29.83 -3.97 7.05
CA ALA A 32 29.22 -4.70 5.94
C ALA A 32 29.26 -3.92 4.61
N GLY A 33 29.63 -2.63 4.65
CA GLY A 33 29.71 -1.76 3.46
C GLY A 33 28.47 -0.91 3.22
N ASP A 34 27.43 -1.02 4.06
CA ASP A 34 26.20 -0.24 3.94
C ASP A 34 26.41 1.19 4.45
N ILE A 35 25.79 2.16 3.77
CA ILE A 35 25.84 3.57 4.14
C ILE A 35 24.60 3.89 4.99
N TYR A 36 24.81 4.49 6.15
CA TYR A 36 23.74 5.02 7.01
C TYR A 36 24.05 6.47 7.40
N TYR A 37 23.03 7.26 7.73
CA TYR A 37 23.18 8.66 8.11
C TYR A 37 23.09 8.80 9.64
N PHE A 38 24.09 9.42 10.24
CA PHE A 38 24.15 9.65 11.68
C PHE A 38 24.07 11.13 12.01
N ASN A 39 23.21 11.49 12.96
CA ASN A 39 23.06 12.83 13.49
C ASN A 39 23.98 13.03 14.69
N PHE A 40 24.99 13.89 14.54
CA PHE A 40 25.97 14.17 15.59
C PHE A 40 25.43 15.05 16.72
N SER A 41 24.30 15.73 16.50
CA SER A 41 23.67 16.59 17.51
C SER A 41 22.71 15.83 18.42
N SER A 42 21.93 14.88 17.88
CA SER A 42 20.95 14.11 18.65
C SER A 42 21.40 12.69 18.99
N GLY A 43 22.38 12.15 18.25
CA GLY A 43 22.79 10.75 18.37
C GLY A 43 21.92 9.77 17.60
N ASP A 44 21.01 10.26 16.76
CA ASP A 44 20.10 9.40 15.97
C ASP A 44 20.79 8.85 14.73
N SER A 45 20.49 7.60 14.39
CA SER A 45 20.91 6.96 13.14
C SER A 45 19.70 6.62 12.27
N ILE A 46 19.73 7.00 11.00
CA ILE A 46 18.69 6.66 10.02
C ILE A 46 19.32 6.01 8.79
N TRP A 47 18.55 5.14 8.15
CA TRP A 47 18.97 4.44 6.93
C TRP A 47 18.65 5.22 5.67
N ASP A 48 17.54 5.96 5.68
CA ASP A 48 17.14 6.86 4.59
C ASP A 48 17.80 8.24 4.74
N HIS A 49 17.91 9.01 3.66
CA HIS A 49 18.51 10.35 3.74
C HIS A 49 17.57 11.30 4.51
N PRO A 50 18.07 12.16 5.41
CA PRO A 50 17.22 12.99 6.29
C PRO A 50 16.32 13.98 5.54
N CYS A 51 16.65 14.33 4.28
CA CYS A 51 15.80 15.15 3.43
C CYS A 51 14.81 14.34 2.59
N ASP A 52 14.86 13.00 2.58
CA ASP A 52 13.99 12.17 1.75
C ASP A 52 12.51 12.34 2.11
N GLU A 53 12.20 12.58 3.38
CA GLU A 53 10.82 12.83 3.82
C GLU A 53 10.25 14.11 3.18
N HIS A 54 11.06 15.15 3.04
CA HIS A 54 10.66 16.41 2.41
C HIS A 54 10.38 16.22 0.91
N TYR A 55 11.28 15.54 0.19
CA TYR A 55 11.09 15.26 -1.23
C TYR A 55 9.95 14.26 -1.49
N ARG A 56 9.70 13.33 -0.56
CA ARG A 56 8.55 12.42 -0.60
C ARG A 56 7.22 13.17 -0.51
N LYS A 57 7.12 14.19 0.36
CA LYS A 57 5.95 15.07 0.45
C LYS A 57 5.79 15.92 -0.81
N LEU A 58 6.87 16.55 -1.27
CA LEU A 58 6.87 17.35 -2.51
C LEU A 58 6.42 16.53 -3.73
N TYR A 59 6.86 15.28 -3.80
CA TYR A 59 6.44 14.33 -4.83
C TYR A 59 4.95 14.04 -4.79
N GLN A 60 4.38 13.81 -3.59
CA GLN A 60 2.96 13.53 -3.42
C GLN A 60 2.10 14.73 -3.83
N ASP A 61 2.47 15.94 -3.41
CA ASP A 61 1.76 17.17 -3.74
C ASP A 61 1.77 17.45 -5.25
N GLU A 62 2.94 17.32 -5.87
CA GLU A 62 3.10 17.59 -7.30
C GLU A 62 2.46 16.48 -8.15
N LYS A 63 2.47 15.23 -7.68
CA LYS A 63 1.72 14.12 -8.28
C LYS A 63 0.21 14.36 -8.21
N GLU A 64 -0.31 14.85 -7.09
CA GLU A 64 -1.73 15.17 -6.95
C GLU A 64 -2.14 16.31 -7.88
N LYS A 65 -1.32 17.36 -7.99
CA LYS A 65 -1.52 18.46 -8.95
C LYS A 65 -1.48 17.97 -10.39
N TRP A 66 -0.53 17.10 -10.73
CA TRP A 66 -0.40 16.52 -12.06
C TRP A 66 -1.62 15.65 -12.40
N GLN A 67 -2.11 14.84 -11.46
CA GLN A 67 -3.35 14.06 -11.64
C GLN A 67 -4.59 14.95 -11.83
N LYS A 68 -4.74 16.01 -11.03
CA LYS A 68 -5.84 16.99 -11.20
C LYS A 68 -5.75 17.72 -12.54
N LYS A 69 -4.54 18.00 -13.02
CA LYS A 69 -4.28 18.61 -14.34
C LYS A 69 -4.58 17.65 -15.50
N GLN A 70 -4.28 16.36 -15.35
CA GLN A 70 -4.66 15.34 -16.33
C GLN A 70 -6.17 15.07 -16.38
N ALA A 71 -6.84 15.08 -15.22
CA ALA A 71 -8.29 14.94 -15.14
C ALA A 71 -9.01 16.13 -15.80
N SER A 72 -8.53 17.36 -15.59
CA SER A 72 -9.08 18.56 -16.22
C SER A 72 -8.74 18.69 -17.72
N ALA A 73 -7.57 18.22 -18.16
CA ALA A 73 -7.24 18.13 -19.58
C ALA A 73 -8.11 17.11 -20.33
N SER A 74 -8.41 15.97 -19.69
CA SER A 74 -9.32 14.95 -20.23
C SER A 74 -10.78 15.43 -20.28
N ALA A 75 -11.20 16.25 -19.30
CA ALA A 75 -12.53 16.87 -19.30
C ALA A 75 -12.67 17.99 -20.36
N ALA A 76 -11.62 18.76 -20.63
CA ALA A 76 -11.63 19.81 -21.64
C ALA A 76 -11.63 19.28 -23.09
N ILE A 77 -11.12 18.07 -23.33
CA ILE A 77 -11.18 17.41 -24.65
C ILE A 77 -12.59 16.84 -24.91
N ALA A 78 -13.34 16.46 -23.87
CA ALA A 78 -14.74 16.08 -23.99
C ALA A 78 -15.70 17.27 -24.18
N ALA A 79 -15.24 18.51 -23.99
CA ALA A 79 -16.05 19.73 -23.98
C ALA A 79 -15.80 20.67 -25.19
N LYS A 80 -15.33 20.16 -26.34
CA LYS A 80 -15.34 20.91 -27.61
C LYS A 80 -16.61 20.58 -28.42
N PRO A 81 -17.58 21.51 -28.58
CA PRO A 81 -18.75 21.30 -29.42
C PRO A 81 -18.39 21.53 -30.88
N SER A 82 -18.62 20.53 -31.73
CA SER A 82 -18.64 20.71 -33.20
C SER A 82 -20.02 21.19 -33.65
N PRO A 83 -20.11 21.98 -34.74
CA PRO A 83 -21.18 22.97 -34.93
C PRO A 83 -22.41 22.40 -35.65
N ALA A 84 -23.59 22.83 -35.21
CA ALA A 84 -24.87 22.58 -35.89
C ALA A 84 -25.06 23.49 -37.12
N PRO A 85 -25.58 23.00 -38.27
CA PRO A 85 -26.04 23.87 -39.33
C PRO A 85 -27.48 24.35 -39.04
N LYS A 86 -27.64 25.68 -39.00
CA LYS A 86 -28.92 26.38 -38.99
C LYS A 86 -29.60 26.25 -40.37
N ALA A 87 -30.87 25.86 -40.40
CA ALA A 87 -31.77 26.11 -41.53
C ALA A 87 -32.88 27.06 -41.09
N LYS A 88 -33.04 28.12 -41.89
CA LYS A 88 -33.85 29.33 -41.68
C LYS A 88 -35.35 29.09 -41.85
N ALA A 89 -36.10 29.90 -41.11
CA ALA A 89 -37.49 30.22 -41.36
C ALA A 89 -37.72 30.78 -42.78
N GLY A 90 -38.79 30.32 -43.41
CA GLY A 90 -39.37 30.85 -44.64
C GLY A 90 -40.89 30.88 -44.48
N GLN A 91 -41.40 32.10 -44.43
CA GLN A 91 -42.78 32.52 -44.24
C GLN A 91 -43.59 32.32 -45.53
N GLN A 92 -44.83 31.82 -45.45
CA GLN A 92 -45.92 32.26 -46.32
C GLN A 92 -47.30 31.88 -45.76
N GLN A 93 -48.19 32.87 -45.85
CA GLN A 93 -49.62 32.87 -45.51
C GLN A 93 -50.36 31.80 -46.36
N SER A 94 -51.55 31.29 -46.06
CA SER A 94 -52.78 31.98 -45.69
C SER A 94 -53.94 31.00 -45.45
N THR A 95 -54.99 31.51 -44.79
CA THR A 95 -56.42 31.10 -44.81
C THR A 95 -56.87 29.79 -44.17
N SER A 96 -57.54 29.91 -43.01
CA SER A 96 -58.69 29.09 -42.60
C SER A 96 -59.88 29.33 -43.57
N PRO A 97 -60.90 28.43 -43.70
CA PRO A 97 -61.79 28.09 -42.57
C PRO A 97 -62.33 26.63 -42.53
N SER A 98 -62.74 26.23 -41.32
CA SER A 98 -63.88 25.37 -40.98
C SER A 98 -64.27 24.23 -41.93
N SER A 99 -64.19 22.97 -41.48
CA SER A 99 -65.37 22.11 -41.22
C SER A 99 -65.02 20.62 -41.06
N SER A 100 -65.82 19.97 -40.20
CA SER A 100 -66.17 18.53 -40.18
C SER A 100 -65.08 17.47 -40.00
N SER A 101 -65.07 16.90 -38.80
CA SER A 101 -65.15 15.45 -38.54
C SER A 101 -64.77 14.49 -39.68
N THR A 102 -63.65 13.79 -39.51
CA THR A 102 -63.58 12.37 -39.88
C THR A 102 -62.56 11.66 -38.98
N THR A 103 -63.08 10.76 -38.16
CA THR A 103 -62.38 9.75 -37.39
C THR A 103 -61.54 8.84 -38.29
N ALA A 104 -60.24 8.71 -38.03
CA ALA A 104 -59.48 7.49 -38.30
C ALA A 104 -58.22 7.44 -37.41
N THR A 105 -58.19 6.42 -36.57
CA THR A 105 -57.27 6.02 -35.51
C THR A 105 -55.82 5.79 -35.99
N PRO A 106 -54.80 6.16 -35.18
CA PRO A 106 -53.57 5.35 -35.07
C PRO A 106 -53.24 4.98 -33.60
N MET A 107 -54.24 4.92 -32.71
CA MET A 107 -54.04 4.68 -31.28
C MET A 107 -53.54 3.26 -30.94
N SER A 108 -53.71 2.26 -31.82
CA SER A 108 -53.21 0.90 -31.57
C SER A 108 -51.68 0.82 -31.62
N SER A 109 -51.04 1.50 -32.58
CA SER A 109 -49.57 1.43 -32.74
C SER A 109 -48.81 2.23 -31.67
N THR A 110 -49.41 3.29 -31.14
CA THR A 110 -48.80 4.08 -30.05
C THR A 110 -48.78 3.28 -28.75
N SER A 111 -49.87 2.57 -28.43
CA SER A 111 -49.96 1.72 -27.24
C SER A 111 -49.04 0.50 -27.32
N GLU A 112 -48.95 -0.16 -28.48
CA GLU A 112 -47.99 -1.25 -28.69
C GLU A 112 -46.53 -0.77 -28.59
N ARG A 113 -46.22 0.40 -29.16
CA ARG A 113 -44.89 1.01 -29.07
C ARG A 113 -44.51 1.35 -27.62
N GLN A 114 -45.44 1.90 -26.83
CA GLN A 114 -45.20 2.18 -25.41
C GLN A 114 -44.98 0.90 -24.59
N ARG A 115 -45.74 -0.17 -24.89
CA ARG A 115 -45.58 -1.45 -24.21
C ARG A 115 -44.21 -2.07 -24.49
N LEU A 116 -43.80 -2.14 -25.76
CA LEU A 116 -42.47 -2.62 -26.14
C LEU A 116 -41.33 -1.77 -25.55
N GLN A 117 -41.53 -0.46 -25.46
CA GLN A 117 -40.54 0.44 -24.86
C GLN A 117 -40.41 0.21 -23.35
N SER A 118 -41.53 -0.01 -22.65
CA SER A 118 -41.50 -0.36 -21.22
C SER A 118 -40.84 -1.73 -20.98
N GLU A 119 -41.08 -2.70 -21.87
CA GLU A 119 -40.51 -4.05 -21.79
C GLU A 119 -38.98 -4.00 -21.99
N LEU A 120 -38.52 -3.25 -22.99
CA LEU A 120 -37.09 -3.00 -23.23
C LEU A 120 -36.42 -2.23 -22.07
N GLU A 121 -37.12 -1.26 -21.48
CA GLU A 121 -36.63 -0.54 -20.29
C GLU A 121 -36.51 -1.47 -19.08
N THR A 122 -37.45 -2.38 -18.88
CA THR A 122 -37.38 -3.38 -17.81
C THR A 122 -36.23 -4.38 -18.04
N GLU A 123 -36.04 -4.87 -19.26
CA GLU A 123 -34.89 -5.73 -19.59
C GLU A 123 -33.55 -5.00 -19.39
N CYS A 124 -33.46 -3.74 -19.81
CA CYS A 124 -32.27 -2.91 -19.55
C CYS A 124 -32.03 -2.69 -18.05
N ALA A 125 -33.09 -2.50 -17.26
CA ALA A 125 -32.98 -2.34 -15.82
C ALA A 125 -32.54 -3.66 -15.13
N GLN A 126 -33.08 -4.80 -15.58
CA GLN A 126 -32.71 -6.13 -15.11
C GLN A 126 -31.24 -6.46 -15.42
N LEU A 127 -30.80 -6.27 -16.68
CA LEU A 127 -29.41 -6.45 -17.07
C LEU A 127 -28.47 -5.57 -16.24
N ARG A 128 -28.82 -4.30 -16.01
CA ARG A 128 -28.02 -3.42 -15.14
C ARG A 128 -28.01 -3.90 -13.69
N ALA A 129 -29.10 -4.46 -13.17
CA ALA A 129 -29.16 -5.01 -11.84
C ALA A 129 -28.29 -6.27 -11.71
N GLU A 130 -28.34 -7.16 -12.69
CA GLU A 130 -27.50 -8.37 -12.76
C GLU A 130 -26.01 -8.00 -12.83
N GLN A 131 -25.63 -7.03 -13.67
CA GLN A 131 -24.25 -6.55 -13.73
C GLN A 131 -23.79 -5.95 -12.40
N ARG A 132 -24.66 -5.19 -11.71
CA ARG A 132 -24.34 -4.67 -10.36
C ARG A 132 -24.17 -5.81 -9.36
N GLN A 133 -25.02 -6.82 -9.39
CA GLN A 133 -24.93 -7.97 -8.50
C GLN A 133 -23.63 -8.74 -8.74
N ARG A 134 -23.31 -9.05 -10.00
CA ARG A 134 -22.06 -9.73 -10.37
C ARG A 134 -20.82 -8.96 -9.94
N LEU A 135 -20.82 -7.64 -10.10
CA LEU A 135 -19.75 -6.78 -9.59
C LEU A 135 -19.67 -6.78 -8.06
N SER A 136 -20.82 -6.81 -7.37
CA SER A 136 -20.86 -6.88 -5.91
C SER A 136 -20.31 -8.21 -5.38
N GLU A 137 -20.60 -9.31 -6.06
CA GLU A 137 -20.12 -10.65 -5.73
C GLU A 137 -18.60 -10.74 -5.92
N LEU A 138 -18.10 -10.28 -7.08
CA LEU A 138 -16.66 -10.25 -7.36
C LEU A 138 -15.90 -9.36 -6.38
N ARG A 139 -16.48 -8.21 -5.99
CA ARG A 139 -15.90 -7.33 -4.98
C ARG A 139 -15.84 -8.02 -3.61
N ALA A 140 -16.89 -8.72 -3.21
CA ALA A 140 -16.92 -9.46 -1.95
C ALA A 140 -15.92 -10.62 -1.95
N GLU A 141 -15.72 -11.29 -3.09
CA GLU A 141 -14.72 -12.34 -3.24
C GLU A 141 -13.30 -11.79 -3.10
N LEU A 142 -13.00 -10.68 -3.79
CA LEU A 142 -11.71 -10.01 -3.69
C LEU A 142 -11.42 -9.55 -2.24
N GLU A 143 -12.42 -9.02 -1.55
CA GLU A 143 -12.27 -8.62 -0.14
C GLU A 143 -12.02 -9.82 0.78
N ARG A 144 -12.63 -10.98 0.52
CA ARG A 144 -12.31 -12.22 1.26
C ARG A 144 -10.88 -12.68 1.00
N GLU A 145 -10.44 -12.64 -0.25
CA GLU A 145 -9.07 -13.01 -0.62
C GLU A 145 -8.04 -12.06 0.01
N GLU A 146 -8.30 -10.75 -0.03
CA GLU A 146 -7.43 -9.75 0.61
C GLU A 146 -7.33 -9.98 2.12
N ARG A 147 -8.46 -10.21 2.80
CA ARG A 147 -8.48 -10.54 4.23
C ARG A 147 -7.74 -11.84 4.53
N ALA A 148 -7.88 -12.86 3.70
CA ALA A 148 -7.17 -14.12 3.85
C ALA A 148 -5.66 -13.94 3.68
N ALA A 149 -5.23 -13.14 2.71
CA ALA A 149 -3.82 -12.79 2.50
C ALA A 149 -3.25 -11.99 3.68
N GLN A 150 -3.98 -10.98 4.17
CA GLN A 150 -3.60 -10.20 5.35
C GLN A 150 -3.47 -11.08 6.59
N HIS A 151 -4.46 -11.95 6.86
CA HIS A 151 -4.41 -12.88 7.98
C HIS A 151 -3.23 -13.85 7.87
N LYS A 152 -2.96 -14.38 6.67
CA LYS A 152 -1.80 -15.24 6.43
C LYS A 152 -0.47 -14.52 6.71
N LEU A 153 -0.36 -13.25 6.32
CA LEU A 153 0.82 -12.43 6.62
C LEU A 153 0.98 -12.21 8.12
N THR A 154 -0.12 -11.89 8.84
CA THR A 154 -0.11 -11.73 10.29
C THR A 154 0.36 -13.00 10.98
N LEU A 155 -0.23 -14.15 10.65
CA LEU A 155 0.16 -15.45 11.20
C LEU A 155 1.63 -15.79 10.90
N ALA A 156 2.11 -15.52 9.68
CA ALA A 156 3.51 -15.73 9.34
C ALA A 156 4.45 -14.84 10.17
N SER A 157 4.04 -13.59 10.45
CA SER A 157 4.82 -12.69 11.31
C SER A 157 4.82 -13.14 12.77
N GLU A 158 3.68 -13.61 13.27
CA GLU A 158 3.55 -14.15 14.63
C GLU A 158 4.41 -15.40 14.81
N GLN A 159 4.34 -16.32 13.84
CA GLN A 159 5.18 -17.52 13.84
C GLN A 159 6.67 -17.17 13.81
N ALA A 160 7.08 -16.20 12.99
CA ALA A 160 8.48 -15.74 12.95
C ALA A 160 8.93 -15.14 14.30
N MET A 161 8.06 -14.38 14.97
CA MET A 161 8.34 -13.85 16.31
C MET A 161 8.43 -14.96 17.36
N GLU A 162 7.57 -15.96 17.30
CA GLU A 162 7.61 -17.13 18.20
C GLU A 162 8.88 -17.95 18.00
N ASP A 163 9.26 -18.22 16.75
CA ASP A 163 10.49 -18.95 16.42
C ASP A 163 11.73 -18.18 16.87
N PHE A 164 11.75 -16.85 16.69
CA PHE A 164 12.82 -16.01 17.20
C PHE A 164 12.89 -16.04 18.73
N LYS A 165 11.74 -15.95 19.41
CA LYS A 165 11.67 -16.04 20.88
C LYS A 165 12.20 -17.38 21.37
N ARG A 166 11.77 -18.50 20.77
CA ARG A 166 12.27 -19.84 21.10
C ARG A 166 13.77 -19.97 20.87
N HIS A 167 14.28 -19.41 19.78
CA HIS A 167 15.71 -19.39 19.52
C HIS A 167 16.48 -18.63 20.60
N MET A 168 15.99 -17.47 21.00
CA MET A 168 16.60 -16.66 22.06
C MET A 168 16.54 -17.35 23.43
N GLU A 169 15.42 -17.98 23.78
CA GLU A 169 15.27 -18.75 25.02
C GLU A 169 16.22 -19.96 25.04
N SER A 170 16.28 -20.72 23.95
CA SER A 170 17.20 -21.85 23.82
C SER A 170 18.67 -21.42 23.92
N LYS A 171 19.03 -20.28 23.32
CA LYS A 171 20.37 -19.72 23.45
C LYS A 171 20.68 -19.31 24.89
N ALA A 172 19.74 -18.65 25.58
CA ALA A 172 19.90 -18.25 26.96
C ALA A 172 20.03 -19.46 27.91
N ASP A 173 19.26 -20.51 27.69
CA ASP A 173 19.35 -21.75 28.47
C ASP A 173 20.67 -22.47 28.24
N ARG A 174 21.16 -22.50 26.99
CA ARG A 174 22.49 -23.03 26.69
C ARG A 174 23.59 -22.23 27.41
N GLU A 175 23.54 -20.91 27.37
CA GLU A 175 24.51 -20.05 28.06
C GLU A 175 24.45 -20.27 29.59
N ARG A 176 23.25 -20.46 30.16
CA ARG A 176 23.07 -20.80 31.57
C ARG A 176 23.65 -22.18 31.91
N GLU A 177 23.38 -23.20 31.10
CA GLU A 177 23.93 -24.54 31.28
C GLU A 177 25.46 -24.53 31.19
N GLU A 178 26.02 -23.82 30.21
CA GLU A 178 27.47 -23.63 30.06
C GLU A 178 28.05 -22.93 31.30
N ALA A 179 27.40 -21.87 31.81
CA ALA A 179 27.84 -21.19 33.03
C ALA A 179 27.79 -22.10 34.26
N VAL A 180 26.72 -22.89 34.43
CA VAL A 180 26.58 -23.87 35.52
C VAL A 180 27.65 -24.96 35.41
N ALA A 181 27.93 -25.44 34.19
CA ALA A 181 28.99 -26.42 33.96
C ALA A 181 30.38 -25.89 34.33
N VAL A 182 30.66 -24.62 33.98
CA VAL A 182 31.91 -23.94 34.38
C VAL A 182 32.00 -23.82 35.89
N GLN A 183 30.93 -23.36 36.56
CA GLN A 183 30.90 -23.23 38.03
C GLN A 183 31.10 -24.58 38.71
N ARG A 184 30.46 -25.64 38.22
CA ARG A 184 30.61 -27.00 38.74
C ARG A 184 32.06 -27.49 38.61
N LYS A 185 32.69 -27.27 37.45
CA LYS A 185 34.09 -27.64 37.23
C LYS A 185 35.03 -26.90 38.19
N GLN A 186 34.80 -25.61 38.40
CA GLN A 186 35.58 -24.82 39.37
C GLN A 186 35.42 -25.35 40.80
N LEU A 187 34.22 -25.80 41.17
CA LEU A 187 33.95 -26.39 42.48
C LEU A 187 34.67 -27.73 42.66
N ASP A 188 34.59 -28.63 41.67
CA ASP A 188 35.32 -29.90 41.67
C ASP A 188 36.85 -29.69 41.76
N GLU A 189 37.40 -28.71 41.04
CA GLU A 189 38.81 -28.33 41.10
C GLU A 189 39.20 -27.78 42.48
N ALA A 190 38.37 -26.93 43.07
CA ALA A 190 38.60 -26.38 44.41
C ALA A 190 38.54 -27.47 45.50
N GLU A 191 37.59 -28.40 45.40
CA GLU A 191 37.49 -29.56 46.30
C GLU A 191 38.72 -30.47 46.18
N ALA A 192 39.17 -30.76 44.96
CA ALA A 192 40.37 -31.54 44.72
C ALA A 192 41.62 -30.85 45.30
N ALA A 193 41.76 -29.54 45.10
CA ALA A 193 42.86 -28.76 45.66
C ALA A 193 42.84 -28.74 47.21
N HIS A 194 41.66 -28.58 47.81
CA HIS A 194 41.50 -28.63 49.26
C HIS A 194 41.85 -30.00 49.82
N LYS A 195 41.38 -31.08 49.18
CA LYS A 195 41.71 -32.45 49.55
C LYS A 195 43.23 -32.71 49.48
N ALA A 196 43.87 -32.33 48.39
CA ALA A 196 45.32 -32.47 48.23
C ALA A 196 46.10 -31.73 49.34
N ARG A 197 45.65 -30.54 49.73
CA ARG A 197 46.24 -29.77 50.84
C ARG A 197 46.11 -30.49 52.18
N LEU A 198 44.96 -31.09 52.47
CA LEU A 198 44.77 -31.89 53.68
C LEU A 198 45.66 -33.13 53.71
N ASP A 199 45.78 -33.83 52.58
CA ASP A 199 46.63 -35.02 52.46
C ASP A 199 48.12 -34.65 52.65
N ALA A 200 48.56 -33.52 52.11
CA ALA A 200 49.91 -32.99 52.34
C ALA A 200 50.19 -32.64 53.81
N LEU A 201 49.22 -32.02 54.49
CA LEU A 201 49.33 -31.72 55.93
C LEU A 201 49.38 -33.00 56.77
N ARG A 202 48.61 -34.03 56.42
CA ARG A 202 48.67 -35.34 57.08
C ARG A 202 50.04 -36.01 56.90
N ALA A 203 50.59 -35.95 55.69
CA ALA A 203 51.91 -36.50 55.41
C ALA A 203 53.01 -35.82 56.26
N GLN A 204 52.96 -34.50 56.40
CA GLN A 204 53.90 -33.75 57.25
C GLN A 204 53.81 -34.10 58.74
N GLN A 205 52.69 -34.61 59.23
CA GLN A 205 52.54 -35.02 60.63
C GLN A 205 53.00 -36.47 60.89
N GLN A 206 53.33 -37.23 59.85
CA GLN A 206 53.79 -38.62 59.97
C GLN A 206 55.31 -38.79 59.82
N GLU A 207 56.03 -37.73 59.41
CA GLU A 207 57.51 -37.62 59.50
C GLU A 207 57.93 -37.03 60.86
#